data_AF-A0A7K2Q2M3-F1
#
_entry.id   AF-A0A7K2Q2M3-F1
#
_cell.length_a   1.000
_cell.length_b   1.000
_cell.length_c   1.000
_cell.angle_alpha   90.00
_cell.angle_beta   90.00
_cell.angle_gamma   90.00
#
_symmetry.space_group_name_H-M   'P 1'
#
loop_
_entity.id
_entity.type
_entity.pdbx_description
1 polymer ?
#
loop_
_entity_poly.entity_id
_entity_poly.type
_entity_poly.pdbx_seq_one_letter_code
_entity_poly.pdbx_strand_id
1 'polypeptide(L)' 'MWAVMQELAIAGPNVMLAFFALVVFMFLAALVISLRNAEPSHRPEIIRALAELMAFWKKR' A
#
# COMPACT_ATOMS: atom_id res chain seq x y z
N MET A 1 26.96 1.54 24.07
CA MET A 1 25.58 2.07 24.07
C MET A 1 25.35 3.13 23.00
N TRP A 2 26.21 4.15 22.86
CA TRP A 2 26.06 5.20 21.84
C TRP A 2 25.98 4.69 20.39
N ALA A 3 26.87 3.79 19.99
CA ALA A 3 26.85 3.20 18.64
C ALA A 3 25.55 2.43 18.33
N VAL A 4 24.94 1.80 19.33
CA VAL A 4 23.66 1.07 19.18
C VAL A 4 22.50 2.05 18.96
N MET A 5 22.48 3.18 19.68
CA MET A 5 21.48 4.24 19.48
C MET A 5 21.59 4.87 18.08
N GLN A 6 22.81 4.99 17.55
CA GLN A 6 23.07 5.56 16.23
C GLN A 6 22.62 4.62 15.10
N GLU A 7 22.90 3.32 15.22
CA GLU A 7 22.38 2.27 14.32
C GLU A 7 20.85 2.24 14.32
N LEU A 8 20.21 2.31 15.49
CA LEU A 8 18.75 2.37 15.61
C LEU A 8 18.16 3.63 14.98
N ALA A 9 18.81 4.79 15.10
CA ALA A 9 18.36 6.03 14.49
C ALA A 9 18.42 5.98 12.95
N ILE A 10 19.37 5.23 12.38
CA ILE A 10 19.51 5.03 10.94
C ILE A 10 18.54 3.95 10.44
N ALA A 11 18.40 2.86 11.19
CA ALA A 11 17.54 1.73 10.81
C ALA A 11 16.05 2.04 11.01
N GLY A 12 15.68 2.81 12.04
CA GLY A 12 14.29 3.11 12.40
C GLY A 12 13.45 3.65 11.24
N PRO A 13 13.87 4.70 10.53
CA PRO A 13 13.17 5.21 9.36
C PRO A 13 13.02 4.17 8.25
N ASN A 14 14.06 3.36 8.00
CA ASN A 14 14.03 2.31 6.99
C ASN A 14 13.06 1.18 7.36
N VAL A 15 13.03 0.77 8.62
CA VAL A 15 12.08 -0.22 9.14
C VAL A 15 10.65 0.28 9.03
N MET A 16 10.42 1.56 9.36
CA MET A 16 9.09 2.17 9.25
C MET A 16 8.64 2.28 7.77
N LEU A 17 9.54 2.67 6.87
CA LEU A 17 9.29 2.68 5.42
C LEU A 17 9.00 1.27 4.90
N ALA A 18 9.78 0.28 5.31
CA ALA A 18 9.57 -1.12 4.92
C ALA A 18 8.21 -1.65 5.41
N PHE A 19 7.83 -1.33 6.65
CA PHE A 19 6.50 -1.68 7.18
C PHE A 19 5.38 -1.03 6.37
N PHE A 20 5.49 0.26 6.08
CA PHE A 20 4.47 0.95 5.28
C PHE A 20 4.38 0.40 3.85
N ALA A 21 5.53 0.12 3.22
CA ALA A 21 5.59 -0.52 1.91
C ALA A 21 4.92 -1.90 1.92
N LEU A 22 5.15 -2.69 2.97
CA LEU A 22 4.53 -4.00 3.13
C LEU A 22 3.01 -3.91 3.31
N VAL A 23 2.51 -2.95 4.09
CA VAL A 23 1.06 -2.70 4.24
C VAL A 23 0.43 -2.32 2.90
N VAL A 24 1.06 -1.40 2.15
CA VAL A 24 0.60 -1.00 0.82
C VAL A 24 0.59 -2.21 -0.12
N PHE A 25 1.64 -3.03 -0.11
CA PHE A 25 1.72 -4.23 -0.94
C PHE A 25 0.62 -5.24 -0.62
N MET A 26 0.36 -5.51 0.66
CA MET A 26 -0.73 -6.41 1.09
C MET A 26 -2.09 -5.91 0.61
N PHE A 27 -2.34 -4.60 0.71
CA PHE A 27 -3.58 -4.00 0.24
C PHE A 27 -3.75 -4.16 -1.28
N LEU A 28 -2.70 -3.89 -2.05
CA LEU A 28 -2.71 -4.08 -3.51
C LEU A 28 -2.94 -5.55 -3.89
N ALA A 29 -2.29 -6.49 -3.20
CA ALA A 29 -2.47 -7.91 -3.45
C ALA A 29 -3.92 -8.35 -3.15
N ALA A 30 -4.47 -7.94 -2.01
CA ALA A 30 -5.86 -8.21 -1.64
C ALA A 30 -6.85 -7.65 -2.67
N LEU A 31 -6.58 -6.45 -3.19
CA LEU A 31 -7.40 -5.81 -4.20
C LEU A 31 -7.39 -6.57 -5.54
N VAL A 32 -6.21 -7.03 -5.98
CA VAL A 32 -6.09 -7.87 -7.19
C VAL A 32 -6.87 -9.17 -7.03
N ILE A 33 -6.78 -9.82 -5.86
CA ILE A 33 -7.52 -11.05 -5.57
C ILE A 33 -9.04 -10.77 -5.56
N SER A 34 -9.47 -9.68 -4.92
CA SER A 34 -10.86 -9.27 -4.87
C SER A 34 -11.41 -9.00 -6.26
N LEU A 35 -10.67 -8.29 -7.12
CA LEU A 35 -11.06 -8.03 -8.50
C LEU A 35 -11.18 -9.31 -9.34
N ARG A 36 -10.25 -10.25 -9.14
CA ARG A 36 -10.27 -11.54 -9.84
C ARG A 36 -11.50 -12.37 -9.47
N ASN A 37 -11.86 -12.37 -8.19
CA ASN A 37 -12.98 -13.16 -7.65
C ASN A 37 -14.33 -12.44 -7.73
N ALA A 38 -14.34 -11.12 -7.97
CA ALA A 38 -15.57 -10.37 -8.11
C ALA A 38 -16.40 -10.84 -9.31
N GLU A 39 -17.72 -10.91 -9.11
CA GLU A 39 -18.68 -11.15 -10.18
C GLU A 39 -18.53 -10.09 -11.28
N PRO A 40 -18.75 -10.44 -12.56
CA PRO A 40 -18.60 -9.52 -13.69
C PRO A 40 -19.40 -8.23 -13.54
N SER A 41 -20.54 -8.27 -12.83
CA SER A 41 -21.40 -7.14 -12.50
C SER A 41 -20.75 -6.11 -11.56
N HIS A 42 -19.89 -6.56 -10.64
CA HIS A 42 -19.27 -5.72 -9.60
C HIS A 42 -17.88 -5.21 -10.00
N ARG A 43 -17.22 -5.84 -10.98
CA ARG A 43 -15.90 -5.41 -11.49
C ARG A 43 -15.84 -3.94 -11.95
N PRO A 44 -16.85 -3.38 -12.66
CA PRO A 44 -16.81 -1.99 -13.12
C PRO A 44 -16.79 -0.99 -11.96
N GLU A 45 -17.54 -1.27 -10.88
CA GLU A 45 -17.58 -0.41 -9.69
C GLU A 45 -16.25 -0.41 -8.95
N ILE A 46 -15.63 -1.59 -8.80
CA ILE A 46 -14.32 -1.70 -8.15
C ILE A 46 -13.24 -0.98 -8.97
N ILE A 47 -13.25 -1.13 -10.30
CA ILE A 47 -12.32 -0.42 -11.19
C ILE A 47 -12.55 1.10 -11.12
N ARG A 48 -13.81 1.55 -11.04
CA ARG A 48 -14.13 2.97 -10.90
C ARG A 48 -13.66 3.55 -9.56
N ALA A 49 -13.90 2.85 -8.46
CA ALA A 49 -13.40 3.24 -7.14
C ALA A 49 -11.86 3.32 -7.12
N LEU A 50 -11.19 2.38 -7.80
CA LEU A 50 -9.75 2.39 -8.02
C LEU A 50 -9.27 3.59 -8.85
N ALA A 51 -10.00 3.93 -9.92
CA ALA A 51 -9.69 5.08 -10.76
C ALA A 51 -9.85 6.40 -9.98
N GLU A 52 -10.89 6.51 -9.15
CA GLU A 52 -11.12 7.66 -8.27
C GLU A 52 -10.01 7.78 -7.22
N LEU A 53 -9.59 6.66 -6.62
CA LEU A 53 -8.44 6.62 -5.72
C LEU A 53 -7.16 7.07 -6.42
N MET A 54 -6.85 6.55 -7.62
CA MET A 54 -5.68 6.98 -8.38
C MET A 54 -5.73 8.46 -8.77
N ALA A 55 -6.92 8.98 -9.12
CA ALA A 55 -7.11 10.39 -9.43
C ALA A 55 -6.88 11.30 -8.22
N PHE A 56 -7.25 10.84 -7.02
CA PHE A 56 -6.95 11.54 -5.76
C PHE A 56 -5.44 11.66 -5.53
N TRP A 57 -4.69 10.58 -5.76
CA TRP A 57 -3.23 10.57 -5.64
C TRP A 57 -2.53 11.41 -6.72
N LYS A 58 -3.10 11.51 -7.93
CA LYS A 58 -2.52 12.30 -9.03
C LYS A 58 -2.73 13.82 -8.89
N LYS A 59 -3.67 14.25 -8.05
CA LYS A 59 -3.98 15.67 -7.80
C LYS A 59 -3.15 16.29 -6.66
N ARG A 60 -2.26 15.53 -6.02
CA ARG A 60 -1.27 16.01 -5.04
C ARG A 60 0.12 15.99 -5.64
#